data_AF-A0A2G9UF33-F1
#
_entry.id   AF-A0A2G9UF33-F1
#
_cell.length_a   1.000
_cell.length_b   1.000
_cell.length_c   1.000
_cell.angle_alpha   90.00
_cell.angle_beta   90.00
_cell.angle_gamma   90.00
#
_symmetry.space_group_name_H-M   'P 1'
#
loop_
_entity.id
_entity.type
_entity.pdbx_description
1 polymer ?
#
loop_
_entity_poly.entity_id
_entity_poly.type
_entity_poly.pdbx_seq_one_letter_code
_entity_poly.pdbx_strand_id
1 'polypeptide(L)'
;MKKTCGITRLLHQLLRSRQGHGICKIYEEFLKKQNPSMASITYDVSHLYEFIDKLSDLSCLILNTETCQYVPHNKDWIKEKIFVMLRTQARND
;
A
#
# COMPACT_ATOMS: atom_id res chain seq x y z
N MET A 1 -9.18 -14.91 2.52
CA MET A 1 -8.36 -14.29 1.45
C MET A 1 -6.92 -14.29 1.93
N LYS A 2 -6.06 -15.18 1.41
CA LYS A 2 -4.66 -15.32 1.85
C LYS A 2 -3.76 -14.95 0.69
N LYS A 3 -3.10 -13.78 0.75
CA LYS A 3 -2.02 -13.44 -0.18
C LYS A 3 -0.70 -13.87 0.45
N THR A 4 -0.02 -14.84 -0.17
CA THR A 4 1.33 -15.27 0.18
C THR A 4 2.32 -14.56 -0.75
N CYS A 5 3.22 -13.74 -0.19
CA CYS A 5 4.29 -13.09 -0.95
C CYS A 5 5.65 -13.59 -0.44
N GLY A 6 6.29 -14.44 -1.23
CA GLY A 6 7.65 -14.92 -1.01
C GLY A 6 8.66 -13.77 -1.16
N ILE A 7 9.41 -13.56 -0.08
CA ILE A 7 10.59 -12.69 -0.02
C ILE A 7 11.70 -13.39 -0.83
N THR A 8 12.17 -12.80 -1.94
CA THR A 8 13.57 -12.75 -2.44
C THR A 8 13.60 -12.18 -3.86
N ARG A 9 13.71 -10.85 -4.03
CA ARG A 9 14.25 -10.11 -5.21
C ARG A 9 13.91 -8.62 -5.08
N LEU A 10 14.58 -7.91 -4.15
CA LEU A 10 14.16 -6.56 -3.73
C LEU A 10 15.09 -5.42 -4.16
N LEU A 11 16.03 -5.61 -5.10
CA LEU A 11 16.95 -4.50 -5.45
C LEU A 11 17.02 -4.05 -6.92
N HIS A 12 16.24 -4.61 -7.85
CA HIS A 12 16.34 -4.21 -9.27
C HIS A 12 15.02 -3.86 -9.97
N GLN A 13 13.95 -3.61 -9.20
CA GLN A 13 12.60 -3.45 -9.78
C GLN A 13 11.82 -2.25 -9.21
N LEU A 14 12.51 -1.18 -8.79
CA LEU A 14 11.86 -0.02 -8.17
C LEU A 14 11.34 1.05 -9.13
N LEU A 15 11.50 0.89 -10.47
CA LEU A 15 11.13 1.97 -11.41
C LEU A 15 10.38 1.56 -12.71
N ARG A 16 9.88 0.32 -12.88
CA ARG A 16 9.27 -0.08 -14.18
C ARG A 16 7.93 -0.82 -14.23
N SER A 17 7.22 -1.08 -13.13
CA SER A 17 5.92 -1.77 -13.25
C SER A 17 4.90 -1.32 -12.22
N ARG A 18 3.69 -0.97 -12.69
CA ARG A 18 2.40 -1.06 -11.97
C ARG A 18 2.57 -1.00 -10.45
N GLN A 19 2.79 0.20 -9.91
CA GLN A 19 3.01 0.40 -8.48
C GLN A 19 1.69 0.27 -7.72
N GLY A 20 1.22 -0.97 -7.61
CA GLY A 20 0.38 -1.32 -6.48
C GLY A 20 1.25 -1.21 -5.23
N HIS A 21 0.86 -0.28 -4.36
CA HIS A 21 1.08 -0.35 -2.91
C HIS A 21 2.39 0.21 -2.35
N GLY A 22 2.62 1.52 -2.45
CA GLY A 22 3.57 2.19 -1.54
C GLY A 22 3.19 1.96 -0.07
N ILE A 23 1.93 2.23 0.29
CA ILE A 23 1.45 2.15 1.67
C ILE A 23 1.29 0.70 2.16
N CYS A 24 0.72 -0.22 1.36
CA CYS A 24 0.59 -1.61 1.82
C CYS A 24 1.96 -2.29 1.93
N LYS A 25 2.95 -1.97 1.07
CA LYS A 25 4.32 -2.45 1.28
C LYS A 25 4.96 -1.90 2.54
N ILE A 26 4.79 -0.60 2.84
CA ILE A 26 5.29 -0.01 4.09
C ILE A 26 4.69 -0.75 5.29
N TYR A 27 3.39 -1.03 5.25
CA TYR A 27 2.71 -1.76 6.31
C TYR A 27 3.17 -3.22 6.43
N GLU A 28 3.35 -3.92 5.30
CA GLU A 28 3.88 -5.28 5.27
C GLU A 28 5.30 -5.37 5.85
N GLU A 29 6.17 -4.41 5.51
CA GLU A 29 7.51 -4.34 6.06
C GLU A 29 7.49 -4.00 7.56
N PHE A 30 6.58 -3.13 8.00
CA PHE A 30 6.34 -2.89 9.42
C PHE A 30 5.95 -4.17 10.16
N LEU A 31 5.02 -4.95 9.60
CA LEU A 31 4.57 -6.23 10.18
C LEU A 31 5.69 -7.28 10.22
N LYS A 32 6.51 -7.38 9.17
CA LYS A 32 7.67 -8.29 9.14
C LYS A 32 8.73 -7.95 10.19
N LYS A 33 8.99 -6.65 10.40
CA LYS A 33 9.92 -6.21 11.46
C LYS A 33 9.42 -6.59 12.86
N GLN A 34 8.11 -6.55 13.08
CA GLN A 34 7.51 -6.97 14.34
C GLN A 34 7.50 -8.51 14.50
N ASN A 35 7.39 -9.26 13.40
CA ASN A 35 7.28 -10.72 13.40
C ASN A 35 8.32 -11.37 12.48
N PRO A 36 9.62 -11.31 12.81
CA PRO A 36 10.70 -11.77 11.94
C PRO A 36 10.69 -13.29 11.71
N SER A 37 10.04 -14.07 12.58
CA SER A 37 9.91 -15.52 12.48
C SER A 37 8.75 -15.99 11.59
N MET A 38 7.83 -15.08 11.22
CA MET A 38 6.62 -15.43 10.49
C MET A 38 6.81 -15.25 8.98
N ALA A 39 6.83 -16.37 8.24
CA ALA A 39 7.06 -16.37 6.79
C ALA A 39 5.91 -15.76 5.97
N SER A 40 4.67 -15.76 6.51
CA SER A 40 3.51 -15.16 5.87
C SER A 40 2.60 -14.54 6.92
N ILE A 41 2.27 -13.26 6.73
CA ILE A 41 1.44 -12.47 7.63
C ILE A 41 0.20 -12.04 6.87
N THR A 42 -0.98 -12.36 7.42
CA THR A 42 -2.27 -11.92 6.89
C THR A 42 -2.82 -10.81 7.77
N TYR A 43 -3.29 -9.73 7.17
CA TYR A 43 -3.93 -8.61 7.85
C TYR A 43 -5.28 -8.27 7.22
N ASP A 44 -6.17 -7.73 8.05
CA ASP A 44 -7.44 -7.16 7.59
C ASP A 44 -7.25 -5.71 7.12
N VAL A 45 -8.14 -5.24 6.25
CA VAL A 45 -8.14 -3.86 5.77
C VAL A 45 -8.29 -2.85 6.91
N SER A 46 -9.01 -3.20 7.98
CA SER A 46 -9.21 -2.36 9.15
C SER A 46 -7.89 -2.04 9.85
N HIS A 47 -7.02 -3.04 10.04
CA HIS A 47 -5.70 -2.85 10.67
C HIS A 47 -4.78 -1.94 9.83
N LEU A 48 -4.91 -2.01 8.50
CA LEU A 48 -4.20 -1.10 7.60
C LEU A 48 -4.71 0.35 7.73
N TYR A 49 -6.02 0.54 7.89
CA TYR A 49 -6.61 1.87 8.11
C TYR A 49 -6.20 2.46 9.45
N GLU A 50 -6.19 1.66 10.52
CA GLU A 50 -5.69 2.11 11.83
C GLU A 50 -4.21 2.52 11.76
N PHE A 51 -3.39 1.79 10.99
CA PHE A 51 -2.00 2.17 10.76
C PHE A 51 -1.90 3.53 10.05
N ILE A 52 -2.71 3.77 9.02
CA ILE A 52 -2.77 5.04 8.29
C ILE A 52 -3.22 6.18 9.21
N ASP A 53 -4.20 5.94 10.09
CA ASP A 53 -4.70 6.95 11.03
C ASP A 53 -3.68 7.30 12.12
N LYS A 54 -2.85 6.33 12.54
CA LYS A 54 -1.76 6.55 13.50
C LYS A 54 -0.61 7.39 12.94
N LEU A 55 -0.45 7.48 11.61
CA LEU A 55 0.53 8.37 11.01
C LEU A 55 0.08 9.81 11.27
N SER A 56 0.91 10.65 11.90
CA SER A 56 0.55 12.03 12.26
C SER A 56 0.22 12.86 11.02
N ASP A 57 1.08 12.83 10.01
CA ASP A 57 0.87 13.49 8.72
C ASP A 57 1.05 12.50 7.57
N LEU A 58 0.06 12.41 6.70
CA LEU A 58 0.12 11.63 5.47
C LEU A 58 -0.69 12.36 4.41
N SER A 59 0.01 12.81 3.37
CA SER A 59 -0.56 13.44 2.19
C SER A 59 0.01 12.77 0.93
N CYS A 60 -0.82 12.67 -0.11
CA CYS A 60 -0.39 12.13 -1.41
C CYS A 60 -0.57 13.20 -2.47
N LEU A 61 0.48 13.47 -3.24
CA LEU A 61 0.46 14.45 -4.32
C LEU A 61 0.35 13.71 -5.65
N ILE A 62 -0.67 14.04 -6.44
CA ILE A 62 -0.89 13.42 -7.74
C ILE A 62 -0.76 14.46 -8.83
N LEU A 63 0.08 14.14 -9.82
CA LEU A 63 0.24 14.98 -10.98
C LEU A 63 -1.06 14.94 -11.80
N ASN A 64 -1.73 16.08 -11.88
CA ASN A 64 -2.73 16.32 -12.90
C ASN A 64 -2.01 16.63 -14.21
N THR A 65 -2.14 15.73 -15.20
CA THR A 65 -1.49 15.85 -16.51
C THR A 65 -2.09 16.92 -17.40
N GLU A 66 -3.31 17.37 -17.12
CA GLU A 66 -3.99 18.41 -17.90
C GLU A 66 -3.52 19.80 -17.49
N THR A 67 -3.32 20.01 -16.19
CA THR A 67 -2.89 21.31 -15.62
C THR A 67 -1.40 21.35 -15.29
N CYS A 68 -0.69 20.23 -15.39
CA CYS A 68 0.70 20.04 -14.97
C CYS A 68 0.96 20.45 -13.51
N GLN A 69 -0.01 20.21 -12.63
CA GLN A 69 0.06 20.58 -11.21
C GLN A 69 -0.07 19.35 -10.31
N TYR A 70 0.56 19.40 -9.14
CA TYR A 70 0.39 18.39 -8.11
C TYR A 70 -0.80 18.72 -7.22
N VAL A 71 -1.81 17.85 -7.23
CA VAL A 71 -2.98 17.98 -6.37
C VAL A 71 -2.75 17.19 -5.08
N PRO A 72 -2.80 17.84 -3.90
CA PRO A 72 -2.70 17.15 -2.63
C PRO A 72 -3.99 16.41 -2.30
N HIS A 73 -3.84 15.22 -1.75
CA HIS A 73 -4.91 14.36 -1.26
C HIS A 73 -4.67 13.98 0.20
N ASN A 74 -5.76 13.92 0.95
CA ASN A 74 -5.79 13.60 2.37
C ASN A 74 -5.82 12.07 2.61
N LYS A 75 -5.79 11.69 3.88
CA LYS A 75 -5.83 10.28 4.32
C LYS A 75 -7.07 9.54 3.84
N ASP A 76 -8.24 10.19 3.85
CA ASP A 76 -9.49 9.55 3.42
C ASP A 76 -9.45 9.16 1.95
N TRP A 77 -8.96 10.05 1.09
CA TRP A 77 -8.77 9.76 -0.33
C TRP A 77 -7.83 8.58 -0.56
N ILE A 78 -6.74 8.53 0.23
CA ILE A 78 -5.77 7.43 0.19
C ILE A 78 -6.43 6.10 0.60
N LYS A 79 -7.22 6.07 1.68
CA LYS A 79 -7.95 4.87 2.13
C LYS A 79 -8.92 4.36 1.07
N GLU A 80 -9.62 5.27 0.39
CA GLU A 80 -10.53 4.94 -0.70
C GLU A 80 -9.78 4.31 -1.88
N LYS A 81 -8.64 4.88 -2.30
CA LYS A 81 -7.84 4.28 -3.38
C LYS A 81 -7.30 2.91 -3.03
N ILE A 82 -6.88 2.70 -1.77
CA ILE A 82 -6.47 1.39 -1.29
C ILE A 82 -7.64 0.40 -1.40
N PHE A 83 -8.85 0.81 -0.98
CA PHE A 83 -10.04 -0.04 -1.08
C PHE A 83 -10.33 -0.48 -2.52
N VAL A 84 -10.36 0.48 -3.46
CA VAL A 84 -10.60 0.21 -4.87
C VAL A 84 -9.52 -0.72 -5.42
N MET A 85 -8.25 -0.46 -5.12
CA MET A 85 -7.14 -1.28 -5.58
C MET A 85 -7.21 -2.72 -5.06
N LEU A 86 -7.51 -2.91 -3.77
CA LEU A 86 -7.69 -4.24 -3.17
C LEU A 86 -8.88 -4.98 -3.79
N ARG A 87 -10.01 -4.29 -4.00
CA ARG A 87 -11.21 -4.86 -4.65
C ARG A 87 -10.93 -5.28 -6.09
N THR A 88 -10.24 -4.44 -6.86
CA THR A 88 -9.86 -4.75 -8.24
C THR A 88 -8.94 -5.95 -8.29
N GLN A 89 -8.00 -6.07 -7.35
CA GLN A 89 -7.12 -7.23 -7.36
C GLN A 89 -7.84 -8.53 -7.01
N ALA A 90 -8.76 -8.51 -6.04
CA ALA A 90 -9.59 -9.66 -5.71
C ALA A 90 -10.53 -10.11 -6.85
N ARG A 91 -10.82 -9.23 -7.83
CA ARG A 91 -11.63 -9.56 -9.02
C ARG A 91 -10.78 -10.16 -10.16
N ASN A 92 -9.49 -9.88 -10.18
CA ASN A 92 -8.57 -10.33 -11.23
C ASN A 92 -7.80 -11.60 -10.85
N ASP A 93 -8.10 -12.18 -9.69
CA ASP A 93 -7.72 -13.54 -9.26
C ASP A 93 -8.89 -14.50 -9.56
#